data_AF-A0A126P1Y4-F1
#
_entry.id   AF-A0A126P1Y4-F1
#
_cell.length_a   1.000
_cell.length_b   1.000
_cell.length_c   1.000
_cell.angle_alpha   90.00
_cell.angle_beta   90.00
_cell.angle_gamma   90.00
#
_symmetry.space_group_name_H-M   'P 1'
#
loop_
_entity.id
_entity.type
_entity.pdbx_description
1 polymer ?
#
loop_
_entity_poly.entity_id
_entity_poly.type
_entity_poly.pdbx_seq_one_letter_code
_entity_poly.pdbx_strand_id
1 'polypeptide(L)'
;MDLPPLTDEEGEVRELTEADFALMRPAYEVLPPYLVALMREHRRRQGERGAQKSPTKKLVSLRLDQDVLERAKAGGPGWQTRINDILRDVLIKQAG
;
A
#
# COMPACT_ATOMS: atom_id res chain seq x y z
N MET A 1 22.53 -26.37 21.45
CA MET A 1 21.33 -27.23 21.43
C MET A 1 21.36 -27.99 20.13
N ASP A 2 21.14 -29.30 20.16
CA ASP A 2 21.03 -30.10 18.95
C ASP A 2 19.61 -29.87 18.41
N LEU A 3 19.47 -28.98 17.44
CA LEU A 3 18.18 -28.64 16.86
C LEU A 3 17.84 -29.68 15.78
N PRO A 4 16.57 -30.11 15.69
CA PRO A 4 16.14 -30.94 14.56
C PRO A 4 16.37 -30.19 13.23
N PRO A 5 16.41 -30.92 12.11
CA PRO A 5 16.51 -30.32 10.78
C PRO A 5 15.53 -29.15 10.59
N LEU A 6 15.92 -28.17 9.76
CA LEU A 6 15.10 -26.98 9.52
C LEU A 6 13.74 -27.33 8.88
N THR A 7 13.70 -28.41 8.11
CA THR A 7 12.52 -28.89 7.38
C THR A 7 12.33 -30.38 7.64
N ASP A 8 11.09 -30.80 7.87
CA ASP A 8 10.71 -32.22 8.01
C ASP A 8 10.48 -32.91 6.65
N GLU A 9 10.03 -34.17 6.68
CA GLU A 9 9.78 -34.97 5.46
C GLU A 9 8.59 -34.43 4.66
N GLU A 10 7.65 -33.75 5.31
CA GLU A 10 6.47 -33.13 4.71
C GLU A 10 6.77 -31.76 4.09
N GLY A 11 7.93 -31.17 4.38
CA GLY A 11 8.34 -29.86 3.86
C GLY A 11 7.98 -28.70 4.78
N GLU A 12 7.51 -28.96 6.00
CA GLU A 12 7.17 -27.93 6.97
C GLU A 12 8.45 -27.39 7.64
N VAL A 13 8.51 -26.07 7.77
CA VAL A 13 9.66 -25.39 8.35
C VAL A 13 9.43 -25.21 9.84
N ARG A 14 10.33 -25.73 10.68
CA ARG A 14 10.28 -25.52 12.13
C ARG A 14 10.45 -24.04 12.48
N GLU A 15 10.09 -23.68 13.71
CA GLU A 15 10.33 -22.33 14.23
C GLU A 15 11.79 -21.91 14.10
N LEU A 16 12.00 -20.69 13.60
CA LEU A 16 13.33 -20.12 13.38
C LEU A 16 13.93 -19.65 14.71
N THR A 17 15.16 -20.08 14.95
CA THR A 17 15.97 -19.70 16.10
C THR A 17 17.00 -18.64 15.70
N GLU A 18 17.62 -18.01 16.70
CA GLU A 18 18.71 -17.06 16.48
C GLU A 18 19.88 -17.66 15.68
N ALA A 19 20.17 -18.94 15.90
CA ALA A 19 21.20 -19.67 15.15
C ALA A 19 20.86 -19.78 13.65
N ASP A 20 19.58 -19.89 13.29
CA ASP A 20 19.15 -19.95 11.89
C ASP A 20 19.33 -18.59 11.20
N PHE A 21 19.02 -17.49 11.90
CA PHE A 21 19.27 -16.13 11.41
C PHE A 21 20.76 -15.85 11.18
N ALA A 22 21.64 -16.39 12.02
CA ALA A 22 23.09 -16.24 11.87
C ALA A 22 23.63 -16.89 10.57
N LEU A 23 22.91 -17.86 10.01
CA LEU A 23 23.26 -18.53 8.74
C LEU A 23 22.68 -17.83 7.51
N MET A 24 21.79 -16.84 7.67
CA MET A 24 21.17 -16.16 6.53
C MET A 24 22.20 -15.37 5.73
N ARG A 25 22.11 -15.49 4.40
CA ARG A 25 23.01 -14.83 3.46
C ARG A 25 22.24 -13.95 2.50
N PRO A 26 22.85 -12.86 1.99
CA PRO A 26 22.22 -12.03 0.99
C PRO A 26 21.82 -12.84 -0.25
N ALA A 27 20.63 -12.57 -0.78
CA ALA A 27 20.06 -13.31 -1.91
C ALA A 27 20.97 -13.32 -3.15
N TYR A 28 21.76 -12.26 -3.37
CA TYR A 28 22.69 -12.20 -4.50
C TYR A 28 23.90 -13.14 -4.38
N GLU A 29 24.15 -13.71 -3.20
CA GLU A 29 25.25 -14.66 -2.97
C GLU A 29 24.82 -16.13 -3.10
N VAL A 30 23.52 -16.40 -3.01
CA VAL A 30 22.97 -17.77 -2.96
C VAL A 30 22.07 -18.09 -4.15
N LEU A 31 21.48 -17.09 -4.80
CA LEU A 31 20.61 -17.31 -5.95
C LEU A 31 21.38 -17.27 -7.28
N PRO A 32 20.94 -18.04 -8.29
CA PRO A 32 21.42 -17.92 -9.66
C PRO A 32 21.38 -16.47 -10.19
N PRO A 33 22.38 -16.02 -10.98
CA PRO A 33 22.47 -14.63 -11.43
C PRO A 33 21.23 -14.10 -12.16
N TYR A 34 20.55 -14.94 -12.94
CA TYR A 34 19.32 -14.57 -13.64
C TYR A 34 18.18 -14.21 -12.68
N LEU A 35 18.02 -14.95 -11.58
CA LEU A 35 16.99 -14.63 -10.57
C LEU A 35 17.32 -13.34 -9.82
N VAL A 36 18.60 -13.07 -9.56
CA VAL A 36 19.05 -11.79 -8.99
C VAL A 36 18.71 -10.63 -9.91
N ALA A 37 18.93 -10.79 -11.23
CA ALA A 37 18.59 -9.77 -12.22
C ALA A 37 17.07 -9.51 -12.26
N LEU A 38 16.26 -10.57 -12.32
CA LEU A 38 14.80 -10.49 -12.30
C LEU A 38 14.27 -9.76 -11.06
N MET A 39 14.79 -10.10 -9.88
CA MET A 39 14.41 -9.41 -8.65
C MET A 39 14.76 -7.92 -8.67
N ARG A 40 15.93 -7.55 -9.21
CA ARG A 40 16.33 -6.13 -9.31
C ARG A 40 15.44 -5.35 -10.27
N GLU A 41 15.03 -5.97 -11.37
CA GLU A 41 14.11 -5.38 -12.34
C GLU A 41 12.71 -5.12 -11.74
N HIS A 42 12.19 -6.09 -10.98
CA HIS A 42 10.85 -5.98 -10.39
C HIS A 42 10.81 -5.33 -9.00
N ARG A 43 11.97 -5.04 -8.42
CA ARG A 43 12.04 -4.37 -7.11
C ARG A 43 11.59 -2.92 -7.26
N ARG A 44 10.43 -2.61 -6.69
CA ARG A 44 10.01 -1.23 -6.46
C ARG A 44 11.11 -0.50 -5.71
N ARG A 45 11.46 0.70 -6.14
CA ARG A 45 12.43 1.50 -5.41
C ARG A 45 11.83 1.87 -4.06
N GLN A 46 12.67 1.94 -3.03
CA GLN A 46 12.22 2.43 -1.74
C GLN A 46 11.63 3.84 -1.93
N GLY A 47 10.39 4.05 -1.48
CA GLY A 47 9.64 5.29 -1.67
C GLY A 47 8.73 5.34 -2.91
N GLU A 48 8.80 4.35 -3.82
CA GLU A 48 7.84 4.28 -4.92
C GLU A 48 6.47 3.83 -4.40
N ARG A 49 5.51 4.76 -4.46
CA ARG A 49 4.11 4.48 -4.19
C ARG A 49 3.60 3.49 -5.24
N GLY A 50 2.98 2.40 -4.78
CA GLY A 50 2.38 1.41 -5.68
C GLY A 50 1.32 2.03 -6.59
N ALA A 51 0.93 1.28 -7.63
CA ALA A 51 -0.10 1.71 -8.57
C ALA A 51 -1.35 2.22 -7.84
N GLN A 52 -1.85 3.37 -8.29
CA GLN A 52 -3.03 4.01 -7.70
C GLN A 52 -4.25 3.10 -7.92
N LYS A 53 -4.83 2.59 -6.83
CA LYS A 53 -5.95 1.62 -6.89
C LYS A 53 -7.31 2.23 -7.25
N SER A 54 -7.47 3.55 -7.14
CA SER A 54 -8.75 4.24 -7.37
C SER A 54 -8.62 5.35 -8.41
N PRO A 55 -9.65 5.61 -9.24
CA PRO A 55 -9.64 6.74 -10.17
C PRO A 55 -9.27 8.05 -9.47
N THR A 56 -8.43 8.85 -10.12
CA THR A 56 -8.03 10.16 -9.60
C THR A 56 -9.22 11.12 -9.58
N LYS A 57 -9.31 11.95 -8.54
CA LYS A 57 -10.28 13.05 -8.49
C LYS A 57 -10.00 13.99 -9.68
N LYS A 58 -11.05 14.41 -10.38
CA LYS A 58 -10.93 15.40 -11.47
C LYS A 58 -11.04 16.80 -10.87
N LEU A 59 -10.08 17.67 -11.21
CA LEU A 59 -10.17 19.09 -10.89
C LEU A 59 -11.12 19.76 -11.89
N VAL A 60 -12.19 20.35 -11.37
CA VAL A 60 -13.20 21.06 -12.17
C VAL A 60 -13.43 22.45 -11.58
N SER A 61 -13.78 23.41 -12.44
CA SER A 61 -14.24 24.73 -12.00
C SER A 61 -15.76 24.68 -11.80
N LEU A 62 -16.22 24.83 -10.56
CA LEU A 62 -17.63 24.84 -10.18
C LEU A 62 -17.94 26.12 -9.40
N ARG A 63 -19.06 26.77 -9.72
CA ARG A 63 -19.62 27.87 -8.93
C ARG A 63 -20.59 27.29 -7.91
N LEU A 64 -20.47 27.74 -6.66
CA LEU A 64 -21.35 27.39 -5.55
C LEU A 64 -21.97 28.68 -5.02
N ASP A 65 -23.17 28.57 -4.46
CA ASP A 65 -23.79 29.67 -3.74
C ASP A 65 -22.93 30.10 -2.55
N GLN A 66 -23.00 31.38 -2.21
CA GLN A 66 -22.12 31.99 -1.20
C GLN A 66 -22.29 31.36 0.17
N ASP A 67 -23.53 31.15 0.61
CA ASP A 67 -23.89 30.55 1.89
C ASP A 67 -23.39 29.10 2.00
N VAL A 68 -23.49 28.33 0.92
CA VAL A 68 -22.96 26.96 0.82
C VAL A 68 -21.44 26.97 0.99
N LEU A 69 -20.75 27.89 0.31
CA LEU A 69 -19.28 27.99 0.39
C LEU A 69 -18.82 28.41 1.79
N GLU A 70 -19.50 29.39 2.40
CA GLU A 70 -19.22 29.86 3.76
C GLU A 70 -19.42 28.73 4.77
N ARG A 71 -20.55 28.01 4.69
CA ARG A 71 -20.82 26.88 5.57
C ARG A 71 -19.80 25.75 5.41
N ALA A 72 -19.39 25.44 4.19
CA ALA A 72 -18.37 24.42 3.95
C ALA A 72 -17.02 24.83 4.57
N LYS A 73 -16.60 26.08 4.34
CA LYS A 73 -15.32 26.63 4.84
C LYS A 73 -15.29 26.84 6.34
N ALA A 74 -16.43 27.05 7.00
CA ALA A 74 -16.52 27.23 8.45
C ALA A 74 -15.90 26.06 9.25
N GLY A 75 -15.86 24.85 8.68
CA GLY A 75 -15.20 23.70 9.28
C GLY A 75 -13.66 23.69 9.18
N GLY A 76 -13.04 24.75 8.63
CA GLY A 76 -11.60 24.88 8.52
C GLY A 76 -10.96 23.99 7.43
N PRO A 77 -9.65 23.66 7.55
CA PRO A 77 -8.93 22.83 6.60
C PRO A 77 -9.67 21.52 6.25
N GLY A 78 -9.54 21.09 4.99
CA GLY A 78 -10.23 19.89 4.50
C GLY A 78 -11.70 20.10 4.10
N TRP A 79 -12.20 21.33 4.05
CA TRP A 79 -13.59 21.62 3.63
C TRP A 79 -13.92 21.11 2.22
N GLN A 80 -12.96 21.11 1.28
CA GLN A 80 -13.15 20.56 -0.06
C GLN A 80 -13.36 19.05 -0.06
N THR A 81 -12.68 18.33 0.84
CA THR A 81 -12.91 16.89 1.03
C THR A 81 -14.30 16.65 1.59
N ARG A 82 -14.69 17.39 2.64
CA ARG A 82 -16.02 17.25 3.25
C ARG A 82 -17.16 17.53 2.28
N ILE A 83 -17.09 18.60 1.48
CA ILE A 83 -18.14 18.89 0.50
C ILE A 83 -18.19 17.83 -0.60
N ASN A 84 -17.04 17.30 -1.04
CA ASN A 84 -17.01 16.17 -1.97
C ASN A 84 -17.68 14.92 -1.39
N ASP A 85 -17.48 14.62 -0.11
CA ASP A 85 -18.07 13.46 0.54
C ASP A 85 -19.59 13.59 0.69
N ILE A 86 -20.09 14.78 1.01
CA ILE A 86 -21.53 15.10 1.01
C ILE A 86 -22.13 14.88 -0.39
N LEU A 87 -21.50 15.45 -1.43
CA LEU A 87 -21.96 15.28 -2.81
C LEU A 87 -21.96 13.81 -3.24
N ARG A 88 -20.95 13.04 -2.83
CA ARG A 88 -20.88 11.60 -3.12
C ARG A 88 -22.00 10.83 -2.42
N ASP A 89 -22.30 11.19 -1.17
CA ASP A 89 -23.36 10.52 -0.41
C ASP A 89 -24.73 10.75 -1.07
N VAL A 90 -25.03 11.99 -1.43
CA VAL A 90 -26.30 12.37 -2.07
C VAL A 90 -26.42 11.82 -3.49
N LEU A 91 -25.38 11.91 -4.31
CA LEU A 91 -25.48 11.62 -5.75
C LEU A 91 -25.21 10.15 -6.10
N ILE A 92 -24.40 9.45 -5.30
CA ILE A 92 -23.93 8.10 -5.63
C ILE A 92 -24.49 7.06 -4.68
N LYS A 93 -24.52 7.33 -3.37
CA LYS A 93 -24.96 6.32 -2.38
C LYS A 93 -26.49 6.25 -2.23
N GLN A 94 -27.22 7.34 -2.46
CA GLN A 94 -28.70 7.30 -2.45
C GLN A 94 -29.31 6.80 -3.76
N ALA A 95 -28.50 6.64 -4.81
CA ALA A 95 -28.92 6.14 -6.11
C ALA A 95 -28.75 4.61 -6.27
N GLY A 96 -28.46 3.90 -5.18
CA GLY A 96 -28.39 2.43 -5.10
C GLY A 96 -29.27 1.92 -3.98
#